data_AF-A0A7I8C205-F1
#
_entry.id   AF-A0A7I8C205-F1
#
_cell.length_a   1.000
_cell.length_b   1.000
_cell.length_c   1.000
_cell.angle_alpha   90.00
_cell.angle_beta   90.00
_cell.angle_gamma   90.00
#
_symmetry.space_group_name_H-M   'P 1'
#
loop_
_entity.id
_entity.type
_entity.pdbx_description
1 polymer ?
#
loop_
_entity_poly.entity_id
_entity_poly.type
_entity_poly.pdbx_seq_one_letter_code
_entity_poly.pdbx_strand_id
1 'polypeptide(L)'
;MSIDKNVQTVKDFFAAIGRGDRKGMLALVAEDIEWIIPGEDWPLAGTRHGHAGLADLLETAFRSIETSMEPREFIAQGDRVLVVGSAREMIKAQQS
;
A
#
# COMPACT_ATOMS: atom_id res chain seq x y z
N MET A 1 -17.58 -2.22 11.09
CA MET A 1 -18.23 -1.88 9.79
C MET A 1 -18.89 -3.14 9.24
N SER A 2 -19.64 -3.12 8.13
CA SER A 2 -19.99 -4.39 7.47
C SER A 2 -18.77 -4.95 6.75
N ILE A 3 -18.70 -6.28 6.62
CA ILE A 3 -17.61 -6.96 5.90
C ILE A 3 -17.49 -6.43 4.47
N ASP A 4 -18.62 -6.26 3.76
CA ASP A 4 -18.62 -5.73 2.40
C ASP A 4 -18.04 -4.31 2.31
N LYS A 5 -18.32 -3.47 3.31
CA LYS A 5 -17.77 -2.10 3.35
C LYS A 5 -16.26 -2.12 3.58
N ASN A 6 -15.75 -3.00 4.44
CA ASN A 6 -14.30 -3.17 4.64
C ASN A 6 -13.61 -3.62 3.35
N VAL A 7 -14.17 -4.62 2.66
CA VAL A 7 -13.64 -5.08 1.37
C VAL A 7 -13.66 -3.96 0.33
N GLN A 8 -14.74 -3.18 0.26
CA GLN A 8 -14.82 -2.06 -0.67
C GLN A 8 -13.78 -0.98 -0.36
N THR A 9 -13.59 -0.61 0.90
CA THR A 9 -12.54 0.34 1.31
C THR A 9 -11.14 -0.11 0.86
N VAL A 10 -10.83 -1.40 1.00
CA VAL A 10 -9.52 -1.93 0.56
C VAL A 10 -9.41 -1.95 -0.98
N LYS A 11 -10.49 -2.27 -1.71
CA LYS A 11 -10.49 -2.17 -3.19
C LYS A 11 -10.26 -0.74 -3.65
N ASP A 12 -10.93 0.22 -3.02
CA ASP A 12 -10.79 1.64 -3.34
C ASP A 12 -9.36 2.13 -3.06
N PHE A 13 -8.73 1.62 -1.99
CA PHE A 13 -7.33 1.91 -1.65
C PHE A 13 -6.37 1.45 -2.77
N PHE A 14 -6.47 0.20 -3.24
CA PHE A 14 -5.67 -0.28 -4.37
C PHE A 14 -5.97 0.47 -5.67
N ALA A 15 -7.24 0.82 -5.92
CA ALA A 15 -7.62 1.60 -7.09
C ALA A 15 -7.02 3.02 -7.05
N ALA A 16 -6.94 3.64 -5.87
CA ALA A 16 -6.29 4.93 -5.70
C ALA A 16 -4.78 4.86 -5.99
N ILE A 17 -4.10 3.82 -5.49
CA ILE A 17 -2.68 3.54 -5.83
C ILE A 17 -2.51 3.39 -7.34
N GLY A 18 -3.33 2.57 -8.00
CA GLY A 18 -3.25 2.33 -9.45
C GLY A 18 -3.47 3.58 -10.31
N ARG A 19 -4.22 4.57 -9.80
CA ARG A 19 -4.41 5.88 -10.46
C ARG A 19 -3.36 6.93 -10.07
N GLY A 20 -2.44 6.63 -9.15
CA GLY A 20 -1.54 7.63 -8.57
C GLY A 20 -2.24 8.67 -7.68
N ASP A 21 -3.46 8.39 -7.23
CA ASP A 21 -4.30 9.30 -6.42
C ASP A 21 -3.91 9.24 -4.94
N ARG A 22 -2.80 9.92 -4.60
CA ARG A 22 -2.29 9.96 -3.22
C ARG A 22 -3.29 10.52 -2.21
N LYS A 23 -4.05 11.55 -2.60
CA LYS A 23 -5.03 12.18 -1.71
C LYS A 23 -6.21 11.25 -1.42
N GLY A 24 -6.75 10.63 -2.47
CA GLY A 24 -7.82 9.63 -2.33
C GLY A 24 -7.38 8.43 -1.52
N MET A 25 -6.13 7.97 -1.70
CA MET A 25 -5.56 6.89 -0.91
C MET A 25 -5.44 7.25 0.58
N LEU A 26 -4.87 8.43 0.91
CA LEU A 26 -4.74 8.87 2.31
C LEU A 26 -6.09 9.07 3.01
N ALA A 27 -7.13 9.49 2.28
CA ALA A 27 -8.48 9.66 2.82
C ALA A 27 -9.15 8.33 3.24
N LEU A 28 -8.64 7.19 2.76
CA LEU A 28 -9.13 5.84 3.10
C LEU A 28 -8.38 5.22 4.28
N VAL A 29 -7.36 5.90 4.79
CA VAL A 29 -6.41 5.38 5.77
C VAL A 29 -6.57 6.14 7.08
N ALA A 30 -6.58 5.42 8.20
CA ALA A 30 -6.63 6.03 9.53
C ALA A 30 -5.40 6.92 9.78
N GLU A 31 -5.58 8.03 10.51
CA GLU A 31 -4.49 8.98 10.82
C GLU A 31 -3.35 8.34 11.60
N ASP A 32 -3.65 7.30 12.39
CA ASP A 32 -2.76 6.51 13.23
C ASP A 32 -2.34 5.17 12.58
N ILE A 33 -2.43 5.04 11.25
CA ILE A 33 -2.04 3.81 10.54
C ILE A 33 -0.64 3.33 10.92
N GLU A 34 -0.51 2.02 11.09
CA GLU A 34 0.78 1.33 11.08
C GLU A 34 0.92 0.55 9.77
N TRP A 35 1.94 0.88 8.97
CA TRP A 35 2.25 0.20 7.72
C TRP A 35 3.54 -0.59 7.86
N ILE A 36 3.46 -1.91 7.76
CA ILE A 36 4.58 -2.84 7.98
C ILE A 36 4.94 -3.52 6.66
N ILE A 37 6.18 -3.35 6.22
CA ILE A 37 6.76 -4.07 5.10
C ILE A 37 7.93 -4.92 5.62
N PRO A 38 7.84 -6.26 5.56
CA PRO A 38 8.90 -7.14 6.06
C PRO A 38 10.13 -7.13 5.15
N GLY A 39 11.23 -7.69 5.66
CA GLY A 39 12.51 -7.81 4.96
C GLY A 39 13.57 -6.84 5.50
N GLU A 40 14.80 -7.00 4.99
CA GLU A 40 15.98 -6.22 5.35
C GLU A 40 16.66 -5.70 4.07
N ASP A 41 17.45 -4.63 4.18
CA ASP A 41 18.31 -4.09 3.12
C ASP A 41 17.63 -3.78 1.77
N TRP A 42 16.33 -3.43 1.79
CA TRP A 42 15.64 -2.91 0.61
C TRP A 42 14.84 -1.63 0.92
N PRO A 43 14.64 -0.74 -0.07
CA PRO A 43 14.20 0.64 0.18
C PRO A 43 12.88 0.80 0.94
N LEU A 44 11.98 -0.18 0.85
CA LEU A 44 10.65 -0.10 1.46
C LEU A 44 10.53 -0.85 2.79
N ALA A 45 11.56 -1.58 3.23
CA ALA A 45 11.52 -2.31 4.49
C ALA A 45 11.20 -1.40 5.69
N GLY A 46 10.56 -2.01 6.68
CA GLY A 46 10.35 -1.44 8.00
C GLY A 46 8.90 -1.07 8.29
N THR A 47 8.73 -0.42 9.45
CA THR A 47 7.43 0.04 9.93
C THR A 47 7.33 1.54 9.77
N ARG A 48 6.17 2.03 9.30
CA ARG A 48 5.86 3.46 9.17
C ARG A 48 4.58 3.77 9.93
N HIS A 49 4.54 4.94 10.57
CA HIS A 49 3.40 5.37 11.39
C HIS A 49 2.76 6.65 10.85
N GLY A 50 1.44 6.65 10.87
CA GLY A 50 0.58 7.74 10.45
C GLY A 50 0.71 8.12 8.98
N HIS A 51 -0.06 9.14 8.59
CA HIS A 51 -0.08 9.63 7.20
C HIS A 51 1.28 10.14 6.72
N ALA A 52 2.09 10.72 7.62
CA ALA A 52 3.43 11.19 7.28
C ALA A 52 4.36 10.03 6.89
N GLY A 53 4.37 8.94 7.67
CA GLY A 53 5.16 7.76 7.35
C GLY A 53 4.69 7.05 6.08
N LEU A 54 3.37 7.02 5.83
CA LEU A 54 2.82 6.47 4.60
C LEU A 54 3.15 7.33 3.36
N ALA A 55 3.14 8.66 3.49
CA ALA A 55 3.55 9.55 2.41
C ALA A 55 5.03 9.38 2.04
N ASP A 56 5.91 9.28 3.04
CA ASP A 56 7.35 9.00 2.85
C ASP A 56 7.58 7.66 2.14
N LEU A 57 6.85 6.62 2.53
CA LEU A 57 6.90 5.32 1.88
C LEU A 57 6.53 5.41 0.38
N LEU A 58 5.45 6.12 0.06
CA LEU A 58 5.00 6.28 -1.33
C LEU A 58 5.98 7.10 -2.17
N GLU A 59 6.57 8.14 -1.59
CA GLU A 59 7.62 8.92 -2.25
C GLU A 59 8.84 8.05 -2.53
N THR A 60 9.28 7.28 -1.54
CA THR A 60 10.38 6.32 -1.68
C THR A 60 10.07 5.33 -2.79
N ALA A 61 8.90 4.67 -2.76
CA ALA A 61 8.48 3.72 -3.77
C ALA A 61 8.49 4.32 -5.18
N PHE A 62 7.93 5.53 -5.35
CA PHE A 62 7.92 6.23 -6.64
C PHE A 62 9.35 6.49 -7.19
N ARG A 63 10.28 6.83 -6.30
CA ARG A 63 11.68 7.14 -6.65
C ARG A 63 12.52 5.88 -6.90
N SER A 64 12.32 4.82 -6.12
CA SER A 64 13.23 3.67 -6.10
C SER A 64 12.75 2.48 -6.93
N ILE A 65 11.44 2.34 -7.18
CA ILE A 65 10.89 1.16 -7.86
C ILE A 65 9.81 1.54 -8.89
N GLU A 66 9.74 0.78 -9.97
CA GLU A 66 8.55 0.70 -10.81
C GLU A 66 7.76 -0.53 -10.38
N THR A 67 6.51 -0.32 -9.96
CA THR A 67 5.69 -1.38 -9.36
C THR A 67 4.37 -1.51 -10.09
N SER A 68 3.99 -2.74 -10.42
CA SER A 68 2.61 -3.11 -10.75
C SER A 68 2.09 -4.09 -9.71
N MET A 69 0.97 -3.78 -9.08
CA MET A 69 0.29 -4.67 -8.13
C MET A 69 -1.01 -5.17 -8.73
N GLU A 70 -1.27 -6.46 -8.63
CA GLU A 70 -2.48 -7.13 -9.10
C GLU A 70 -3.17 -7.83 -7.91
N PRO A 71 -4.07 -7.14 -7.19
CA PRO A 71 -4.97 -7.78 -6.22
C PRO A 71 -5.89 -8.77 -6.94
N ARG A 72 -5.99 -10.01 -6.45
CA ARG A 72 -6.81 -11.07 -7.09
C ARG A 72 -7.92 -11.58 -6.19
N GLU A 73 -7.62 -11.77 -4.91
CA GLU A 73 -8.56 -12.33 -3.93
C GLU A 73 -8.64 -11.42 -2.69
N PHE A 74 -9.86 -11.23 -2.18
CA PHE A 74 -10.15 -10.47 -0.98
C PHE A 74 -10.89 -11.39 -0.01
N ILE A 75 -10.21 -11.80 1.06
CA ILE A 75 -10.74 -12.72 2.08
C ILE A 75 -11.00 -11.89 3.33
N ALA A 76 -12.26 -11.83 3.76
CA ALA A 76 -12.63 -10.96 4.88
C ALA A 76 -13.30 -11.71 6.02
N GLN A 77 -12.93 -11.34 7.24
CA GLN A 77 -13.48 -11.89 8.48
C GLN A 77 -13.50 -10.81 9.56
N GLY A 78 -14.70 -10.48 10.06
CA GLY A 78 -14.87 -9.34 10.98
C GLY A 78 -14.35 -8.04 10.36
N ASP A 79 -13.43 -7.37 11.05
CA ASP A 79 -12.80 -6.13 10.56
C ASP A 79 -11.46 -6.35 9.84
N ARG A 80 -11.15 -7.58 9.43
CA ARG A 80 -9.91 -7.92 8.72
C ARG A 80 -10.19 -8.24 7.25
N VAL A 81 -9.31 -7.75 6.38
CA VAL A 81 -9.29 -8.08 4.95
C VAL A 81 -7.87 -8.50 4.60
N LEU A 82 -7.72 -9.75 4.16
CA LEU A 82 -6.49 -10.26 3.57
C LEU A 82 -6.60 -10.17 2.05
N VAL A 83 -5.57 -9.64 1.41
CA VAL A 83 -5.51 -9.51 -0.04
C VAL A 83 -4.40 -10.42 -0.59
N VAL A 84 -4.78 -11.34 -1.47
CA VAL A 84 -3.84 -12.22 -2.16
C VAL A 84 -3.73 -11.75 -3.61
N GLY A 85 -2.50 -11.66 -4.10
CA GLY A 85 -2.22 -11.13 -5.42
C GLY A 85 -0.77 -11.35 -5.83
N SER A 86 -0.39 -10.72 -6.94
CA SER A 86 0.99 -10.69 -7.43
C SER A 86 1.45 -9.26 -7.63
N ALA A 87 2.72 -8.99 -7.41
CA ALA A 87 3.35 -7.74 -7.76
C ALA A 87 4.55 -8.00 -8.68
N ARG A 88 4.83 -7.05 -9.56
CA ARG A 88 6.08 -6.99 -10.32
C ARG A 88 6.76 -5.69 -9.96
N GLU A 89 7.99 -5.80 -9.49
CA GLU A 89 8.79 -4.66 -9.05
C GLU A 89 10.09 -4.62 -9.85
N MET A 90 10.47 -3.44 -10.32
CA MET A 90 11.76 -3.18 -10.95
C MET A 90 12.47 -2.08 -10.17
N ILE A 91 13.62 -2.41 -9.57
CA ILE A 91 14.43 -1.43 -8.87
C ILE A 91 15.11 -0.52 -9.89
N LYS A 92 14.91 0.79 -9.76
CA LYS A 92 15.56 1.78 -10.61
C LYS A 92 17.04 1.84 -10.24
N ALA A 93 17.91 1.84 -11.25
CA ALA A 93 19.34 1.99 -11.03
C ALA A 93 19.64 3.33 -10.35
N GLN A 94 20.40 3.30 -9.26
CA GLN A 94 20.95 4.51 -8.66
C GLN A 94 22.01 5.07 -9.62
N GLN A 95 21.80 6.26 -10.17
CA GLN A 95 22.87 6.97 -10.86
C GLN A 95 23.81 7.55 -9.81
N SER A 96 25.07 7.10 -9.85
CA SER A 96 26.20 7.56 -9.04
C SER A 96 26.65 8.97 -9.38
#